data_AF-A0A7X5V9C6-F1
#
_entry.id   AF-A0A7X5V9C6-F1
#
_cell.length_a   1.000
_cell.length_b   1.000
_cell.length_c   1.000
_cell.angle_alpha   90.00
_cell.angle_beta   90.00
_cell.angle_gamma   90.00
#
_symmetry.space_group_name_H-M   'P 1'
#
loop_
_entity.id
_entity.type
_entity.pdbx_description
1 polymer ?
#
loop_
_entity_poly.entity_id
_entity_poly.type
_entity_poly.pdbx_seq_one_letter_code
_entity_poly.pdbx_strand_id
1 'polypeptide(L)' 'MSEPAHTDKLSVTIPSHLAEELRSRAGRGNVSSYVTEALVRQLEHDRLGDLLAELTEVHGPVTDEELARARAEWPGR' A
#
# COMPACT_ATOMS: atom_id res chain seq x y z
N MET A 1 -29.39 -0.06 1.65
CA MET A 1 -29.35 -1.50 1.29
C MET A 1 -27.95 -1.74 0.80
N SER A 2 -27.08 -2.37 1.60
CA SER A 2 -25.71 -2.62 1.17
C SER A 2 -25.75 -3.60 -0.01
N GLU A 3 -25.21 -3.20 -1.15
CA GLU A 3 -24.97 -4.12 -2.25
C GLU A 3 -24.14 -5.31 -1.73
N PRO A 4 -24.45 -6.55 -2.14
CA PRO A 4 -23.55 -7.66 -1.87
C PRO A 4 -22.18 -7.30 -2.46
N ALA A 5 -21.10 -7.50 -1.70
CA ALA A 5 -19.75 -7.25 -2.16
C ALA A 5 -19.48 -8.09 -3.42
N HIS A 6 -19.65 -7.47 -4.59
CA HIS A 6 -19.40 -8.12 -5.86
C HIS A 6 -17.90 -8.38 -5.96
N THR A 7 -17.51 -9.62 -6.22
CA THR A 7 -16.10 -9.98 -6.41
C THR A 7 -15.86 -10.23 -7.88
N ASP A 8 -14.96 -9.45 -8.47
CA ASP A 8 -14.52 -9.66 -9.84
C ASP A 8 -13.30 -10.57 -9.89
N LYS A 9 -13.34 -11.58 -10.75
CA LYS A 9 -12.19 -12.46 -10.96
C LYS A 9 -11.24 -11.83 -11.98
N LEU A 10 -10.04 -11.48 -11.52
CA LEU A 10 -8.94 -11.07 -12.37
C LEU A 10 -7.94 -12.22 -12.57
N SER A 11 -7.53 -12.46 -13.81
CA SER A 11 -6.47 -13.43 -14.14
C SER A 11 -5.21 -12.68 -14.57
N VAL A 12 -4.11 -12.92 -13.87
CA VAL A 12 -2.80 -12.31 -14.17
C VAL A 12 -1.76 -13.39 -14.37
N THR A 13 -0.87 -13.16 -15.35
CA THR A 13 0.29 -14.02 -15.56
C THR A 13 1.44 -13.52 -14.69
N ILE A 14 2.01 -14.40 -13.88
CA ILE A 14 3.16 -14.11 -13.03
C ILE A 14 4.27 -15.15 -13.28
N PRO A 15 5.54 -14.80 -13.07
CA PRO A 15 6.64 -15.76 -13.08
C PRO A 15 6.39 -16.95 -12.16
N SER A 16 6.78 -18.15 -12.58
CA SER A 16 6.55 -19.40 -11.83
C SER A 16 7.15 -19.36 -10.42
N HIS A 17 8.37 -18.83 -10.28
CA HIS A 17 9.03 -18.69 -8.98
C HIS A 17 8.25 -17.80 -8.00
N LEU A 18 7.64 -16.70 -8.47
CA LEU A 18 6.79 -15.86 -7.63
C LEU A 18 5.49 -16.56 -7.26
N ALA A 19 4.90 -17.33 -8.18
CA ALA A 19 3.71 -18.11 -7.89
C ALA A 19 3.97 -19.20 -6.82
N GLU A 20 5.16 -19.79 -6.82
CA GLU A 20 5.60 -20.75 -5.79
C GLU A 20 5.82 -20.07 -4.44
N GLU A 21 6.53 -18.94 -4.41
CA GLU A 21 6.75 -18.16 -3.19
C GLU A 21 5.42 -17.68 -2.59
N LEU A 22 4.50 -17.17 -3.43
CA LEU A 22 3.18 -16.74 -3.02
C LEU A 22 2.38 -17.88 -2.38
N ARG A 23 2.37 -19.06 -3.00
CA ARG A 23 1.69 -20.24 -2.44
C ARG A 23 2.33 -20.69 -1.13
N SER A 24 3.65 -20.60 -1.02
CA SER A 24 4.39 -20.93 0.20
C SER A 24 4.07 -19.98 1.35
N ARG A 25 3.98 -18.66 1.09
CA ARG A 25 3.64 -17.65 2.09
C ARG A 25 2.17 -17.65 2.48
N ALA A 26 1.26 -17.72 1.50
CA ALA A 26 -0.17 -17.64 1.75
C ALA A 26 -0.73 -18.92 2.40
N GLY A 27 -0.17 -20.08 2.06
CA GLY A 27 -0.73 -21.38 2.40
C GLY A 27 -1.86 -21.83 1.45
N ARG A 28 -2.27 -23.09 1.59
CA ARG A 28 -3.26 -23.71 0.68
C ARG A 28 -4.60 -22.98 0.76
N GLY A 29 -5.13 -22.55 -0.39
CA GLY A 29 -6.44 -21.88 -0.51
C GLY A 29 -6.46 -20.38 -0.20
N ASN A 30 -5.38 -19.83 0.36
CA ASN A 30 -5.34 -18.45 0.85
C ASN A 30 -4.68 -17.46 -0.12
N VAL A 31 -4.25 -17.93 -1.29
CA VAL A 31 -3.56 -17.09 -2.30
C VAL A 31 -4.41 -15.87 -2.67
N SER A 32 -5.73 -16.03 -2.81
CA SER A 32 -6.61 -14.89 -3.13
C SER A 32 -6.62 -13.85 -2.02
N SER A 33 -6.81 -14.25 -0.75
CA SER A 33 -6.82 -13.31 0.39
C SER A 33 -5.50 -12.58 0.50
N TYR A 34 -4.39 -13.34 0.41
CA TYR A 34 -3.05 -12.77 0.48
C TYR A 34 -2.82 -11.71 -0.61
N VAL A 35 -3.22 -12.00 -1.86
CA VAL A 35 -3.07 -11.04 -2.97
C VAL A 35 -4.00 -9.85 -2.79
N THR A 36 -5.25 -10.06 -2.33
CA THR A 36 -6.19 -8.97 -2.08
C THR A 36 -5.65 -8.03 -0.99
N GLU A 37 -5.16 -8.55 0.12
CA GLU A 37 -4.57 -7.75 1.21
C GLU A 37 -3.32 -6.99 0.73
N ALA A 38 -2.45 -7.65 -0.04
CA ALA A 38 -1.27 -7.01 -0.62
C ALA A 38 -1.66 -5.90 -1.61
N LEU A 39 -2.70 -6.11 -2.43
CA LEU A 39 -3.20 -5.12 -3.38
C LEU A 39 -3.80 -3.91 -2.66
N VAL A 40 -4.59 -4.13 -1.62
CA VAL A 40 -5.15 -3.04 -0.79
C VAL A 40 -4.03 -2.19 -0.21
N ARG A 41 -3.03 -2.82 0.42
CA ARG A 41 -1.87 -2.12 0.96
C ARG A 41 -1.11 -1.34 -0.11
N GLN A 42 -0.91 -1.93 -1.28
CA GLN A 42 -0.21 -1.27 -2.38
C GLN A 42 -0.97 -0.03 -2.86
N LEU A 43 -2.29 -0.13 -3.07
CA LEU A 43 -3.12 1.00 -3.49
C LEU A 43 -3.17 2.11 -2.44
N GLU A 44 -3.17 1.76 -1.15
CA GLU A 44 -3.05 2.74 -0.07
C GLU A 44 -1.71 3.46 -0.11
N HIS A 45 -0.61 2.73 -0.29
CA HIS A 45 0.73 3.29 -0.43
C HIS A 45 0.85 4.20 -1.68
N ASP A 46 0.30 3.78 -2.81
CA ASP A 46 0.31 4.56 -4.06
C ASP A 46 -0.43 5.89 -3.86
N ARG A 47 -1.63 5.87 -3.25
CA ARG A 47 -2.40 7.08 -2.92
C ARG A 47 -1.66 8.02 -1.96
N LEU A 48 -0.95 7.46 -0.97
CA LEU A 48 -0.10 8.26 -0.08
C LEU A 48 1.06 8.90 -0.86
N GLY A 49 1.66 8.17 -1.79
CA GLY A 49 2.69 8.69 -2.69
C GLY A 49 2.17 9.85 -3.54
N ASP A 50 0.99 9.70 -4.14
CA ASP A 50 0.34 10.73 -4.96
C ASP A 50 0.06 12.00 -4.14
N LEU A 51 -0.48 11.84 -2.92
CA LEU A 51 -0.73 12.96 -2.01
C LEU A 51 0.57 13.68 -1.63
N LEU A 52 1.63 12.93 -1.33
CA LEU A 52 2.94 13.52 -1.00
C LEU A 52 3.54 14.27 -2.19
N ALA A 53 3.36 13.76 -3.41
CA ALA A 53 3.80 14.43 -4.63
C ALA A 53 3.06 15.77 -4.83
N GLU A 54 1.73 15.78 -4.67
CA GLU A 54 0.91 17.00 -4.74
C GLU A 54 1.35 18.03 -3.69
N LEU A 55 1.51 17.61 -2.43
CA LEU A 55 1.96 18.51 -1.36
C LEU A 55 3.36 19.07 -1.63
N THR A 56 4.26 18.26 -2.19
CA THR A 56 5.62 18.69 -2.55
C THR A 56 5.59 19.69 -3.71
N GLU A 57 4.68 19.53 -4.68
CA GLU A 57 4.52 20.49 -5.77
C GLU A 57 4.02 21.85 -5.25
N VAL A 58 3.06 21.84 -4.32
CA VAL A 58 2.46 23.07 -3.76
C VAL A 58 3.39 23.78 -2.78
N HIS A 59 4.09 23.04 -1.92
CA HIS A 59 4.84 23.59 -0.79
C HIS A 59 6.37 23.51 -0.94
N GLY A 60 6.86 22.76 -1.92
CA GLY A 60 8.28 22.39 -2.00
C GLY A 60 8.64 21.19 -1.12
N PRO A 61 9.89 20.68 -1.22
CA PRO A 61 10.35 19.57 -0.40
C PRO A 61 10.47 19.97 1.07
N VAL A 62 10.15 19.04 1.97
CA VAL A 62 10.37 19.21 3.41
C VAL A 62 11.86 19.30 3.70
N THR A 63 12.29 20.39 4.34
CA THR A 63 13.69 20.58 4.74
C THR A 63 14.01 19.87 6.05
N ASP A 64 15.30 19.59 6.28
CA ASP A 64 15.77 18.98 7.53
C ASP A 64 15.46 19.85 8.76
N GLU A 65 15.48 21.18 8.61
CA GLU A 65 15.17 22.12 9.69
C GLU A 65 13.68 22.10 10.08
N GLU A 66 12.78 22.10 9.08
CA GLU A 66 11.34 21.96 9.31
C GLU A 66 11.02 20.62 9.98
N LEU A 67 11.65 19.55 9.51
CA LEU A 67 11.47 18.22 10.06
C LEU A 67 12.02 18.10 11.49
N ALA A 68 13.16 18.71 11.80
CA ALA A 68 13.72 18.75 13.15
C ALA A 68 12.80 19.50 14.12
N ARG A 69 12.28 20.66 13.70
CA ARG A 69 11.31 21.44 14.48
C ARG A 69 10.02 20.66 14.74
N ALA A 70 9.45 20.04 13.71
CA ALA A 70 8.25 19.21 13.85
C ALA A 70 8.46 18.04 14.83
N ARG A 71 9.62 17.37 14.78
CA ARG A 71 9.96 16.31 15.74
C ARG A 71 10.13 16.81 17.17
N ALA A 72 10.66 18.02 17.36
CA ALA A 72 10.81 18.63 18.69
C ALA A 72 9.46 19.01 19.30
N GLU A 73 8.50 19.40 18.47
CA GLU A 73 7.13 19.74 18.90
C GLU A 73 6.23 18.50 19.07
N TRP A 74 6.60 17.36 18.48
CA TRP A 74 5.82 16.14 18.58
C TRP A 74 5.79 15.63 20.02
N PRO A 75 4.62 15.55 20.68
CA PRO A 75 4.54 15.10 22.05
C PRO A 75 4.95 13.63 22.12
N GLY A 76 6.10 13.39 22.77
CA GLY A 76 6.60 12.10 23.27
C GLY A 76 6.40 10.89 22.37
N ARG A 77 7.49 10.41 21.76
CA ARG A 77 7.57 8.98 21.47
C ARG A 77 7.79 8.20 22.77
#